data_AF-A0A958NZS8-F1
#
_entry.id   AF-A0A958NZS8-F1
#
_cell.length_a   1.000
_cell.length_b   1.000
_cell.length_c   1.000
_cell.angle_alpha   90.00
_cell.angle_beta   90.00
_cell.angle_gamma   90.00
#
_symmetry.space_group_name_H-M   'P 1'
#
loop_
_entity.id
_entity.type
_entity.pdbx_description
1 polymer ?
#
loop_
_entity_poly.entity_id
_entity_poly.type
_entity_poly.pdbx_seq_one_letter_code
_entity_poly.pdbx_strand_id
1 'polypeptide(L)'
;MPDLIFENPRLVAIYDAFDGEREDLDHYLNIVGEFNVKSVLDIGCGTGCFAHLLYRNNFEVIGLEPAEASLVVAREKPNGNNIRWILGDTSKLSSVNVDMAVMTGNVAQVF
;
A
#
# COMPACT_ATOMS: atom_id res chain seq x y z
N MET A 1 -4.90 -16.10 -3.00
CA MET A 1 -6.33 -15.77 -2.75
C MET A 1 -6.30 -14.85 -1.56
N PRO A 2 -6.73 -13.58 -1.70
CA PRO A 2 -6.69 -12.63 -0.61
C PRO A 2 -7.68 -13.00 0.50
N ASP A 3 -7.40 -12.54 1.71
CA ASP A 3 -8.29 -12.77 2.86
C ASP A 3 -9.65 -12.07 2.62
N LEU A 4 -10.73 -12.73 3.02
CA LEU A 4 -12.09 -12.22 2.90
C LEU A 4 -12.30 -10.88 3.63
N ILE A 5 -11.52 -10.61 4.68
CA ILE A 5 -11.59 -9.31 5.37
C ILE A 5 -11.12 -8.15 4.49
N PHE A 6 -10.25 -8.41 3.51
CA PHE A 6 -9.70 -7.41 2.58
C PHE A 6 -10.45 -7.35 1.24
N GLU A 7 -11.27 -8.35 0.92
CA GLU A 7 -12.12 -8.35 -0.28
C GLU A 7 -13.57 -7.91 -0.03
N ASN A 8 -14.09 -8.06 1.20
CA ASN A 8 -15.48 -7.69 1.48
C ASN A 8 -15.63 -6.16 1.62
N PRO A 9 -16.35 -5.46 0.72
CA PRO A 9 -16.42 -4.00 0.72
C PRO A 9 -16.91 -3.41 2.04
N ARG A 10 -17.77 -4.11 2.78
CA ARG A 10 -18.28 -3.63 4.08
C ARG A 10 -17.25 -3.71 5.18
N LEU A 11 -16.35 -4.70 5.15
CA LEU A 11 -15.29 -4.87 6.14
C LEU A 11 -14.15 -3.91 5.84
N VAL A 12 -13.75 -3.79 4.57
CA VAL A 12 -12.69 -2.86 4.14
C VAL A 12 -13.07 -1.40 4.45
N ALA A 13 -14.32 -1.00 4.22
CA ALA A 13 -14.77 0.37 4.45
C ALA A 13 -14.62 0.85 5.90
N ILE A 14 -14.58 -0.08 6.86
CA ILE A 14 -14.39 0.23 8.29
C ILE A 14 -13.00 -0.17 8.79
N TYR A 15 -12.17 -0.81 7.95
CA TYR A 15 -10.90 -1.41 8.35
C TYR A 15 -9.99 -0.38 9.02
N ASP A 16 -9.70 0.74 8.34
CA ASP A 16 -8.80 1.77 8.87
C ASP A 16 -9.32 2.38 10.19
N ALA A 17 -10.64 2.52 10.33
CA ALA A 17 -11.26 3.06 11.55
C ALA A 17 -11.14 2.10 12.74
N PHE A 18 -11.10 0.79 12.48
CA PHE A 18 -10.92 -0.24 13.51
C PHE A 18 -9.44 -0.55 13.81
N ASP A 19 -8.58 -0.53 12.79
CA ASP A 19 -7.14 -0.74 12.93
C ASP A 19 -6.49 0.44 13.67
N GLY A 20 -7.08 1.63 13.56
CA GLY A 20 -6.68 2.83 14.29
C GLY A 20 -5.56 3.61 13.60
N GLU A 21 -4.94 4.53 14.34
CA GLU A 21 -3.83 5.32 13.82
C GLU A 21 -2.58 4.46 13.67
N ARG A 22 -2.04 4.40 12.46
CA ARG A 22 -0.88 3.59 12.08
C ARG A 22 0.43 4.33 12.33
N GLU A 23 0.65 4.76 13.58
CA GLU A 23 1.87 5.46 14.02
C GLU A 23 3.14 4.60 13.82
N ASP A 24 2.99 3.27 13.76
CA ASP A 24 4.07 2.34 13.44
C ASP A 24 4.71 2.63 12.07
N LEU A 25 3.95 3.19 11.12
CA LEU A 25 4.40 3.46 9.76
C LEU A 25 5.44 4.59 9.67
N ASP A 26 5.51 5.49 10.64
CA ASP A 26 6.52 6.55 10.65
C ASP A 26 7.94 5.98 10.77
N HIS A 27 8.11 4.86 11.47
CA HIS A 27 9.40 4.18 11.54
C HIS A 27 9.83 3.65 10.16
N TYR A 28 8.91 3.06 9.41
CA TYR A 28 9.17 2.59 8.05
C TYR A 28 9.44 3.75 7.09
N LEU A 29 8.70 4.86 7.20
CA LEU A 29 8.94 6.07 6.42
C LEU A 29 10.36 6.60 6.65
N ASN A 30 10.80 6.67 7.91
CA ASN A 30 12.15 7.11 8.26
C ASN A 30 13.21 6.20 7.63
N ILE A 31 13.04 4.88 7.70
CA ILE A 31 13.95 3.92 7.05
C ILE A 31 14.02 4.18 5.54
N VAL A 32 12.88 4.36 4.86
CA VAL A 32 12.88 4.68 3.42
C VAL A 32 13.65 5.97 3.15
N GLY A 33 13.46 6.99 4.00
CA GLY A 33 14.14 8.28 3.90
C GLY A 33 15.65 8.27 4.16
N GLU A 34 16.19 7.20 4.76
CA GLU A 34 17.65 7.02 4.90
C GLU A 34 18.32 6.72 3.55
N PHE A 35 17.57 6.29 2.55
CA PHE A 35 18.07 5.98 1.22
C PHE A 35 17.76 7.11 0.25
N ASN A 36 18.68 7.35 -0.70
CA ASN A 36 18.47 8.32 -1.77
C ASN A 36 17.59 7.72 -2.90
N VAL A 37 16.36 7.33 -2.55
CA VAL A 37 15.37 6.73 -3.45
C VAL A 37 14.29 7.74 -3.82
N LYS A 38 13.69 7.57 -5.00
CA LYS A 38 12.59 8.42 -5.48
C LYS A 38 11.30 7.65 -5.66
N SER A 39 11.39 6.37 -5.99
CA SER A 39 10.26 5.52 -6.32
C SER A 39 10.18 4.29 -5.42
N VAL A 40 8.97 4.02 -4.89
CA VAL A 40 8.72 2.93 -3.94
C VAL A 40 7.53 2.09 -4.42
N LEU A 41 7.71 0.77 -4.41
CA LEU A 41 6.64 -0.22 -4.56
C LEU A 41 6.20 -0.72 -3.18
N ASP A 42 4.96 -0.46 -2.81
CA ASP A 42 4.31 -1.00 -1.61
C ASP A 42 3.56 -2.28 -1.97
N ILE A 43 4.14 -3.43 -1.63
CA ILE A 43 3.59 -4.77 -1.93
C ILE A 43 2.63 -5.15 -0.82
N GLY A 44 1.41 -5.58 -1.18
CA GLY A 44 0.34 -5.83 -0.21
C GLY A 44 -0.11 -4.54 0.47
N CYS A 45 -0.29 -3.48 -0.34
CA CYS A 45 -0.57 -2.15 0.17
C CYS A 45 -1.94 -2.01 0.87
N GLY A 46 -2.84 -2.99 0.72
CA GLY A 46 -4.16 -2.99 1.36
C GLY A 46 -4.98 -1.74 1.00
N THR A 47 -5.53 -1.07 2.01
CA THR A 47 -6.24 0.21 1.87
C THR A 47 -5.30 1.39 1.58
N GLY A 48 -4.01 1.14 1.40
CA GLY A 48 -3.01 2.12 0.96
C GLY A 48 -2.46 3.03 2.06
N CYS A 49 -2.60 2.69 3.34
CA CYS A 49 -2.14 3.55 4.45
C CYS A 49 -0.68 3.98 4.31
N PHE A 50 0.25 3.05 4.05
CA PHE A 50 1.66 3.38 3.90
C PHE A 50 1.96 4.06 2.56
N ALA A 51 1.39 3.56 1.45
CA ALA A 51 1.48 4.20 0.14
C ALA A 51 1.08 5.70 0.16
N HIS A 52 0.01 6.06 0.87
CA HIS A 52 -0.42 7.45 1.07
C HIS A 52 0.56 8.26 1.90
N LEU A 53 1.13 7.67 2.96
CA LEU A 53 2.16 8.32 3.79
C LEU A 53 3.42 8.62 2.96
N LEU A 54 3.89 7.66 2.17
CA LEU A 54 5.02 7.84 1.25
C LEU A 54 4.75 8.94 0.22
N TYR A 55 3.58 8.93 -0.41
CA TYR A 55 3.22 9.95 -1.40
C TYR A 55 3.23 11.37 -0.81
N ARG A 56 2.67 11.55 0.40
CA ARG A 56 2.67 12.84 1.11
C ARG A 56 4.08 13.32 1.47
N ASN A 57 5.05 12.42 1.51
CA ASN A 57 6.46 12.70 1.76
C ASN A 57 7.29 12.77 0.45
N ASN A 58 6.65 13.01 -0.69
CA ASN A 58 7.25 13.26 -2.00
C ASN A 58 7.91 12.06 -2.68
N PHE A 59 7.54 10.83 -2.31
CA PHE A 59 7.92 9.64 -3.07
C PHE A 59 6.95 9.40 -4.24
N GLU A 60 7.47 8.88 -5.35
CA GLU A 60 6.67 8.26 -6.40
C GLU A 60 6.25 6.86 -5.93
N VAL A 61 4.95 6.60 -5.84
CA VAL A 61 4.45 5.37 -5.21
C VAL A 61 3.66 4.51 -6.20
N ILE A 62 3.95 3.22 -6.16
CA ILE A 62 3.14 2.17 -6.78
C ILE A 62 2.63 1.26 -5.66
N GLY A 63 1.32 1.11 -5.52
CA GLY A 63 0.72 0.13 -4.61
C GLY A 63 0.30 -1.12 -5.37
N LEU A 64 0.69 -2.30 -4.88
CA LEU A 64 0.25 -3.60 -5.38
C LEU A 64 -0.63 -4.28 -4.32
N GLU A 65 -1.83 -4.71 -4.70
CA GLU A 65 -2.75 -5.39 -3.79
C GLU A 65 -3.64 -6.37 -4.57
N PRO A 66 -3.77 -7.65 -4.15
CA PRO A 66 -4.68 -8.60 -4.78
C PRO A 66 -6.16 -8.32 -4.49
N ALA A 67 -6.52 -7.64 -3.40
CA ALA A 67 -7.90 -7.39 -3.02
C ALA A 67 -8.47 -6.09 -3.64
N GLU A 68 -9.37 -6.22 -4.61
CA GLU A 68 -9.94 -5.09 -5.33
C GLU A 68 -10.67 -4.09 -4.43
N ALA A 69 -11.44 -4.57 -3.46
CA ALA A 69 -12.17 -3.72 -2.52
C ALA A 69 -11.23 -2.82 -1.69
N SER A 70 -10.04 -3.33 -1.33
CA SER A 70 -9.02 -2.56 -0.62
C SER A 70 -8.45 -1.44 -1.51
N LEU A 71 -8.19 -1.71 -2.78
CA LEU A 71 -7.77 -0.68 -3.74
C LEU A 71 -8.85 0.36 -4.04
N VAL A 72 -10.13 0.02 -3.96
CA VAL A 72 -11.21 1.01 -4.07
C VAL A 72 -11.08 2.04 -2.95
N VAL A 73 -10.98 1.59 -1.69
CA VAL A 73 -10.78 2.48 -0.54
C VAL A 73 -9.47 3.27 -0.66
N ALA A 74 -8.38 2.64 -1.11
CA ALA A 74 -7.10 3.31 -1.32
C ALA A 74 -7.19 4.47 -2.32
N ARG A 75 -7.96 4.32 -3.40
CA ARG A 75 -8.16 5.35 -4.43
C ARG A 75 -9.06 6.50 -3.98
N GLU A 76 -10.06 6.23 -3.15
CA GLU A 76 -11.01 7.23 -2.65
C GLU A 76 -10.42 8.19 -1.60
N LYS A 77 -9.31 7.78 -0.97
CA LYS A 77 -8.55 8.64 -0.04
C LYS A 77 -7.99 9.88 -0.75
N PRO A 78 -7.78 11.01 -0.04
CA PRO A 78 -7.20 12.22 -0.62
C PRO A 78 -5.89 11.94 -1.37
N ASN A 79 -5.79 12.45 -2.60
CA ASN A 79 -4.68 12.22 -3.54
C ASN A 79 -4.50 10.76 -4.01
N GLY A 80 -5.46 9.87 -3.76
CA GLY A 80 -5.38 8.47 -4.19
C GLY A 80 -5.26 8.31 -5.71
N ASN A 81 -5.80 9.25 -6.48
CA ASN A 81 -5.66 9.28 -7.95
C ASN A 81 -4.24 9.62 -8.45
N ASN A 82 -3.35 10.09 -7.58
CA ASN A 82 -1.96 10.41 -7.90
C ASN A 82 -1.00 9.25 -7.64
N ILE A 83 -1.45 8.20 -6.94
CA ILE A 83 -0.69 6.98 -6.69
C ILE A 83 -1.07 5.95 -7.76
N ARG A 84 -0.09 5.22 -8.30
CA ARG A 84 -0.37 4.15 -9.26
C ARG A 84 -0.75 2.88 -8.50
N TRP A 85 -1.94 2.35 -8.76
CA TRP A 85 -2.45 1.12 -8.13
C TRP A 85 -2.48 -0.05 -9.11
N ILE A 86 -1.92 -1.19 -8.73
CA ILE A 86 -1.92 -2.44 -9.49
C ILE A 86 -2.75 -3.47 -8.73
N LEU A 87 -3.81 -3.97 -9.37
CA LEU A 87 -4.59 -5.08 -8.85
C LEU A 87 -3.90 -6.40 -9.21
N GLY A 88 -3.53 -7.18 -8.20
CA GLY A 88 -2.96 -8.52 -8.35
C GLY A 88 -1.78 -8.80 -7.41
N ASP A 89 -1.04 -9.85 -7.73
CA ASP A 89 0.16 -10.28 -7.02
C ASP A 89 1.45 -9.91 -7.80
N THR A 90 2.61 -10.37 -7.31
CA THR A 90 3.91 -10.07 -7.90
C THR A 90 4.07 -10.53 -9.35
N SER A 91 3.22 -11.43 -9.87
CA SER A 91 3.21 -11.81 -11.29
C SER A 91 2.85 -10.64 -12.22
N LYS A 92 2.24 -9.57 -11.68
CA LYS A 92 1.90 -8.35 -12.43
C LYS A 92 3.06 -7.35 -12.55
N LEU A 93 4.21 -7.61 -11.92
CA LEU A 93 5.30 -6.65 -11.81
C LEU A 93 6.35 -6.71 -12.93
N SER A 94 6.12 -7.50 -13.99
CA SER A 94 7.12 -7.74 -15.05
C SER A 94 7.64 -6.50 -15.79
N SER A 95 6.95 -5.36 -15.69
CA SER A 95 7.36 -4.06 -16.28
C SER A 95 7.56 -2.95 -15.24
N VAL A 96 7.54 -3.28 -13.95
CA VAL A 96 7.71 -2.31 -12.86
C VAL A 96 9.19 -2.20 -12.51
N ASN A 97 9.71 -0.98 -12.53
CA ASN A 97 11.05 -0.65 -12.06
C ASN A 97 10.91 0.49 -11.04
N VAL A 98 11.45 0.27 -9.84
CA VAL A 98 11.43 1.19 -8.71
C VAL A 98 12.76 1.08 -7.97
N ASP A 99 13.10 2.11 -7.20
CA ASP A 99 14.35 2.13 -6.42
C ASP A 99 14.25 1.22 -5.18
N MET A 100 13.05 1.05 -4.63
CA MET A 100 12.81 0.26 -3.42
C MET A 100 11.45 -0.44 -3.46
N ALA A 101 11.38 -1.65 -2.88
CA ALA A 101 10.13 -2.33 -2.59
C ALA A 101 10.01 -2.59 -1.08
N VAL A 102 8.80 -2.41 -0.55
CA VAL A 102 8.49 -2.57 0.88
C VAL A 102 7.31 -3.53 1.05
N MET A 103 7.32 -4.23 2.18
CA MET A 103 6.24 -5.10 2.65
C MET A 103 6.07 -4.83 4.15
N THR A 104 4.95 -4.21 4.54
CA THR A 104 4.66 -3.86 5.95
C THR A 104 3.48 -4.70 6.47
N GLY A 105 3.11 -4.58 7.75
CA GLY A 105 1.86 -5.17 8.27
C GLY A 105 1.69 -6.69 8.05
N ASN A 106 2.75 -7.48 8.30
CA ASN A 106 2.78 -8.94 8.09
C ASN A 106 2.56 -9.45 6.66
N VAL A 107 2.58 -8.59 5.63
CA VAL A 107 2.40 -9.00 4.23
C VAL A 107 3.30 -10.19 3.85
N ALA A 108 4.58 -10.18 4.25
CA ALA A 108 5.51 -11.27 3.95
C ALA A 108 5.10 -12.67 4.50
N GLN A 109 4.16 -12.73 5.44
CA GLN A 109 3.65 -13.97 6.02
C GLN A 109 2.39 -14.50 5.31
N VAL A 110 1.68 -13.64 4.58
CA VAL A 110 0.33 -13.93 4.05
C VAL A 110 0.16 -13.68 2.55
N PHE A 111 1.14 -13.05 1.89
CA PHE A 111 1.06 -12.61 0.49
C PHE A 111 1.40 -13.68 -0.54
#